data_AF-A0A452U685-F1
#
_entry.id   AF-A0A452U685-F1
#
_cell.length_a   1.000
_cell.length_b   1.000
_cell.length_c   1.000
_cell.angle_alpha   90.00
_cell.angle_beta   90.00
_cell.angle_gamma   90.00
#
_symmetry.space_group_name_H-M   'P 1'
#
loop_
_entity.id
_entity.type
_entity.pdbx_description
1 polymer ?
#
loop_
_entity_poly.entity_id
_entity_poly.type
_entity_poly.pdbx_seq_one_letter_code
_entity_poly.pdbx_strand_id
1 'polypeptide(L)'
;MVASKKMKKSLESINTRLQLIMKSGKYMLGYKQTLKMIRHGKAKLVILANNCPALRKSEIEYYAMLAKTGVHHYSGNNIELGTACGK
;
A
#
# COMPACT_ATOMS: atom_id res chain seq x y z
N MET A 1 -4.90 -27.23 -5.34
CA MET A 1 -5.68 -26.16 -4.66
C MET A 1 -5.02 -25.53 -3.41
N VAL A 2 -3.75 -25.83 -3.07
CA VAL A 2 -3.11 -25.33 -1.83
C VAL A 2 -2.56 -23.89 -1.96
N ALA A 3 -2.09 -23.51 -3.16
CA ALA A 3 -1.51 -22.19 -3.41
C ALA A 3 -2.51 -21.02 -3.25
N SER A 4 -3.74 -21.18 -3.73
CA SER A 4 -4.78 -20.13 -3.62
C SER A 4 -5.25 -19.90 -2.18
N LYS A 5 -5.29 -20.95 -1.35
CA LYS A 5 -5.67 -20.85 0.08
C LYS A 5 -4.62 -20.08 0.89
N LYS A 6 -3.33 -20.26 0.57
CA LYS A 6 -2.23 -19.53 1.22
C LYS A 6 -2.24 -18.03 0.87
N MET A 7 -2.52 -17.70 -0.39
CA MET A 7 -2.63 -16.30 -0.84
C MET A 7 -3.79 -15.57 -0.15
N LYS A 8 -4.97 -16.20 -0.06
CA LYS A 8 -6.13 -15.62 0.65
C LYS A 8 -5.85 -15.34 2.13
N LYS A 9 -5.18 -16.27 2.83
CA LYS A 9 -4.80 -16.09 4.25
C LYS A 9 -3.79 -14.94 4.45
N SER A 10 -2.89 -14.73 3.49
CA SER A 10 -1.96 -13.59 3.52
C SER A 10 -2.67 -12.25 3.35
N LEU A 11 -3.70 -12.19 2.50
CA LEU A 11 -4.48 -10.97 2.27
C LEU A 11 -5.31 -10.59 3.49
N GLU A 12 -5.97 -11.56 4.13
CA GLU A 12 -6.68 -11.34 5.39
C GLU A 12 -5.74 -10.81 6.49
N SER A 13 -4.50 -11.30 6.54
CA SER A 13 -3.49 -10.82 7.49
C SER A 13 -3.05 -9.37 7.24
N ILE A 14 -2.99 -8.93 5.99
CA ILE A 14 -2.65 -7.53 5.65
C ILE A 14 -3.81 -6.60 6.00
N ASN A 15 -5.05 -7.01 5.73
CA ASN A 15 -6.24 -6.19 5.99
C ASN A 15 -6.42 -5.90 7.49
N THR A 16 -6.22 -6.91 8.33
CA THR A 16 -6.25 -6.73 9.80
C THR A 16 -5.15 -5.78 10.29
N ARG A 17 -3.93 -5.85 9.74
CA ARG A 17 -2.85 -4.90 10.04
C ARG A 17 -3.16 -3.48 9.57
N LEU A 18 -3.77 -3.34 8.38
CA LEU A 18 -4.20 -2.05 7.84
C LEU A 18 -5.25 -1.39 8.73
N GLN A 19 -6.25 -2.14 9.19
CA GLN A 19 -7.27 -1.62 10.11
C GLN A 19 -6.67 -1.10 11.42
N LEU A 20 -5.64 -1.76 11.96
CA LEU A 20 -4.92 -1.29 13.14
C LEU A 20 -4.22 0.06 12.86
N ILE A 21 -3.49 0.15 11.75
CA ILE A 21 -2.78 1.38 11.33
C ILE A 21 -3.76 2.54 11.13
N MET A 22 -4.97 2.27 10.62
CA MET A 22 -5.98 3.32 10.43
C MET A 22 -6.58 3.82 11.74
N LYS A 23 -6.62 2.99 12.78
CA LYS A 23 -7.14 3.37 14.10
C LYS A 23 -6.16 4.21 14.93
N SER A 24 -4.87 3.85 14.94
CA SER A 24 -3.89 4.46 15.85
C SER A 24 -2.61 4.96 15.17
N GLY A 25 -2.39 4.61 13.91
CA GLY A 25 -1.19 4.96 13.16
C GLY A 25 -1.30 6.31 12.43
N LYS A 26 -0.14 6.83 12.02
CA LYS A 26 -0.06 7.96 11.09
C LYS A 26 -0.04 7.41 9.67
N TYR A 27 -0.99 7.83 8.85
CA TYR A 27 -1.10 7.40 7.47
C TYR A 27 -1.37 8.59 6.55
N MET A 28 -1.17 8.38 5.26
CA MET A 28 -1.42 9.36 4.21
C MET A 28 -2.01 8.63 3.01
N LEU A 29 -3.06 9.18 2.42
CA LEU A 29 -3.78 8.54 1.31
C LEU A 29 -3.68 9.39 0.04
N GLY A 30 -3.49 8.71 -1.09
CA GLY A 30 -3.51 9.32 -2.40
C GLY A 30 -2.13 9.73 -2.94
N TYR A 31 -2.06 9.71 -4.28
CA TYR A 31 -0.84 9.80 -5.06
C TYR A 31 0.10 10.98 -4.70
N LYS A 32 -0.42 12.22 -4.76
CA LYS A 32 0.37 13.44 -4.56
C LYS A 32 0.97 13.51 -3.16
N GLN A 33 0.19 13.10 -2.15
CA GLN A 33 0.64 13.12 -0.76
C GLN A 33 1.66 12.01 -0.50
N THR A 34 1.46 10.82 -1.05
CA THR A 34 2.45 9.73 -0.97
C THR A 34 3.80 10.15 -1.53
N LEU A 35 3.85 10.75 -2.73
CA LEU A 35 5.10 11.26 -3.31
C LEU A 35 5.77 12.33 -2.41
N LYS A 36 4.98 13.24 -1.84
CA LYS A 36 5.49 14.25 -0.90
C LYS A 36 6.12 13.59 0.33
N MET A 37 5.48 12.57 0.90
CA MET A 37 5.98 11.88 2.10
C MET A 37 7.23 11.03 1.83
N ILE A 38 7.34 10.43 0.64
CA ILE A 38 8.55 9.72 0.20
C ILE A 38 9.70 10.72 0.04
N ARG A 39 9.50 11.84 -0.65
CA ARG A 39 10.53 12.89 -0.83
C ARG A 39 11.02 13.49 0.48
N HIS A 40 10.15 13.63 1.48
CA HIS A 40 10.54 14.10 2.81
C HIS A 40 11.16 13.00 3.70
N GLY A 41 11.28 11.76 3.22
CA GLY A 41 11.81 10.64 4.01
C GLY A 41 10.94 10.23 5.20
N LYS A 42 9.66 10.64 5.22
CA LYS A 42 8.73 10.35 6.32
C LYS A 42 7.94 9.07 6.10
N ALA A 43 7.87 8.58 4.86
CA ALA A 43 7.20 7.33 4.52
C ALA A 43 8.06 6.13 4.94
N LYS A 44 7.48 5.22 5.73
CA LYS A 44 8.13 3.95 6.14
C LYS A 44 7.73 2.77 5.25
N LEU A 45 6.50 2.79 4.75
CA LEU A 45 5.92 1.77 3.89
C LEU A 45 4.93 2.42 2.94
N VAL A 46 4.91 1.97 1.68
CA VAL A 46 3.95 2.38 0.65
C VAL A 46 3.17 1.16 0.20
N ILE A 47 1.85 1.28 0.10
CA ILE A 47 0.95 0.22 -0.35
C ILE A 47 0.34 0.65 -1.69
N LEU A 48 0.48 -0.20 -2.70
CA LEU A 48 -0.02 0.05 -4.05
C LEU A 48 -1.14 -0.93 -4.38
N ALA A 49 -2.28 -0.41 -4.85
CA ALA A 49 -3.35 -1.24 -5.37
C ALA A 49 -2.96 -1.91 -6.69
N ASN A 50 -3.59 -3.03 -7.01
CA ASN A 50 -3.29 -3.81 -8.22
C ASN A 50 -3.59 -3.04 -9.52
N ASN A 51 -4.57 -2.12 -9.49
CA ASN A 51 -5.06 -1.36 -10.64
C ASN A 51 -4.45 0.05 -10.72
N CYS A 52 -3.38 0.31 -9.97
CA CYS A 52 -2.62 1.56 -10.13
C CYS A 52 -2.05 1.66 -11.55
N PRO A 53 -2.27 2.78 -12.29
CA PRO A 53 -1.75 2.94 -13.63
C PRO A 53 -0.22 2.77 -13.68
N ALA A 54 0.26 2.07 -14.71
CA ALA A 54 1.67 1.66 -14.81
C ALA A 54 2.66 2.82 -14.59
N LEU A 55 2.43 3.97 -15.23
CA LEU A 55 3.31 5.14 -15.08
C LEU A 55 3.40 5.62 -13.62
N ARG A 56 2.27 5.71 -12.90
CA ARG A 56 2.24 6.12 -11.49
C ARG A 56 2.85 5.07 -10.58
N LYS A 57 2.65 3.79 -10.89
CA LYS A 57 3.23 2.68 -10.16
C LYS A 57 4.77 2.74 -10.24
N SER A 58 5.32 2.83 -11.45
CA SER A 58 6.75 2.94 -11.69
C SER A 58 7.36 4.20 -11.07
N GLU A 59 6.66 5.34 -11.13
CA GLU A 59 7.11 6.57 -10.49
C GLU A 59 7.22 6.40 -8.96
N ILE A 60 6.20 5.83 -8.31
CA ILE A 60 6.23 5.59 -6.86
C ILE A 60 7.32 4.60 -6.47
N GLU A 61 7.46 3.50 -7.21
CA GLU A 61 8.50 2.49 -6.96
C GLU A 61 9.90 3.08 -7.08
N TYR A 62 10.13 3.91 -8.09
CA TYR A 62 11.40 4.60 -8.29
C TYR A 62 11.74 5.52 -7.11
N TYR A 63 10.81 6.39 -6.70
CA TYR A 63 11.04 7.27 -5.55
C TYR A 63 11.21 6.49 -4.25
N ALA A 64 10.43 5.42 -4.05
CA ALA A 64 10.55 4.57 -2.87
C ALA A 64 11.90 3.86 -2.83
N MET A 65 12.42 3.40 -3.97
CA MET A 65 13.77 2.82 -4.07
C MET A 65 14.85 3.83 -3.68
N LEU A 66 14.79 5.05 -4.20
CA LEU A 66 15.74 6.12 -3.84
C LEU A 66 15.69 6.46 -2.34
N ALA A 67 14.49 6.51 -1.77
CA ALA A 67 14.27 6.82 -0.35
C ALA A 67 14.45 5.60 0.58
N LYS A 68 14.79 4.41 0.04
CA LYS A 68 14.84 3.13 0.76
C LYS A 68 13.54 2.83 1.54
N THR A 69 12.40 3.26 1.00
CA THR A 69 11.07 3.00 1.57
C THR A 69 10.54 1.65 1.08
N GLY A 70 9.99 0.84 1.98
CA GLY A 70 9.37 -0.43 1.59
C GLY A 70 8.14 -0.21 0.70
N VAL A 71 7.97 -1.04 -0.33
CA VAL A 71 6.79 -1.07 -1.19
C VAL A 71 6.10 -2.42 -1.07
N HIS A 72 4.79 -2.41 -0.84
CA HIS A 72 3.96 -3.60 -0.78
C HIS A 72 2.86 -3.53 -1.84
N HIS A 73 2.86 -4.50 -2.76
CA HIS A 73 1.78 -4.66 -3.74
C HIS A 73 0.57 -5.33 -3.08
N TYR A 74 -0.48 -4.55 -2.92
CA TYR A 74 -1.77 -5.07 -2.48
C TYR A 74 -2.42 -5.82 -3.64
N SER A 75 -2.91 -7.04 -3.37
CA SER A 75 -3.51 -7.88 -4.41
C SER A 75 -4.87 -7.36 -4.90
N GLY A 76 -5.53 -6.52 -4.10
CA GLY A 76 -6.84 -5.96 -4.42
C GLY A 76 -6.78 -4.64 -5.18
N ASN A 77 -7.94 -4.20 -5.65
CA ASN A 77 -8.08 -2.92 -6.36
C ASN A 77 -8.13 -1.73 -5.38
N ASN A 78 -8.17 -0.52 -5.93
CA ASN A 78 -8.26 0.71 -5.16
C ASN A 78 -9.50 0.80 -4.25
N ILE A 79 -10.64 0.24 -4.66
CA ILE A 79 -11.88 0.21 -3.87
C ILE A 79 -11.69 -0.70 -2.67
N GLU A 80 -11.24 -1.94 -2.90
CA GLU A 80 -10.98 -2.93 -1.85
C GLU A 80 -9.92 -2.44 -0.86
N LEU A 81 -8.87 -1.76 -1.35
CA LEU A 81 -7.86 -1.14 -0.50
C LEU A 81 -8.46 0.00 0.33
N GLY A 82 -9.31 0.85 -0.26
CA GLY A 82 -10.05 1.89 0.46
C GLY A 82 -10.92 1.32 1.58
N THR A 83 -11.72 0.30 1.26
CA THR A 83 -12.57 -0.40 2.23
C THR A 83 -11.73 -1.05 3.35
N ALA A 84 -10.59 -1.67 3.02
CA ALA A 84 -9.67 -2.22 4.02
C ALA A 84 -9.08 -1.12 4.94
N CYS A 85 -8.94 0.10 4.41
CA CYS A 85 -8.54 1.28 5.18
C CYS A 85 -9.70 1.95 5.95
N GLY A 86 -10.95 1.49 5.78
CA GLY A 86 -12.13 2.12 6.37
C GLY A 86 -12.51 3.46 5.70
N LYS A 87 -12.26 3.58 4.40
CA LYS A 87 -12.55 4.76 3.57
C LYS A 87 -13.41 4.42 2.37
#